data_AF-A0A9X2VUY1-F1
#
_entry.id   AF-A0A9X2VUY1-F1
#
_cell.length_a   1.000
_cell.length_b   1.000
_cell.length_c   1.000
_cell.angle_alpha   90.00
_cell.angle_beta   90.00
_cell.angle_gamma   90.00
#
_symmetry.space_group_name_H-M   'P 1'
#
loop_
_entity.id
_entity.type
_entity.pdbx_description
1 polymer ?
#
loop_
_entity_poly.entity_id
_entity_poly.type
_entity_poly.pdbx_seq_one_letter_code
_entity_poly.pdbx_strand_id
1 'polypeptide(L)'
;MIGLFAATEAGRRDLVELGPFLGSDTVVPDGPVRPALHRLWPRLEAAVIFLGPSSAVRLVAPLLRDKRSDPGVVCVAGEFVVSLGADALAERIADVLGRTAVLSSEGEDGPLDELIELLDATADGDLAGCSAALAAGEHVLLVNPLGFPLPALPDTVLSHGEADWKIVIDDRLPAATRADHEVRLVPRTLVVGVGSGSGVSTSAVASALAELEAGGLDLRAVRAFATADRKAGEQGILEAVEDWGFWHGDTSAPLLTFSAEVLAAVPVPNPSSSVDSLVGTASVAEAAALRGAADLACGGPVELAAQKVKGDNVTVAAARVLPRGRLALIGLGPGSADQRTPQADAELRRAAFVVGSADSVDQVRHLLRPGTGIHTHGAVELASSGLAVAWIASGAGPDAPPAGRDVETVRVPGVAAS
;
A
#
# COMPACT_ATOMS: atom_id res chain seq x y z
N MET A 1 25.57 17.85 -10.79
CA MET A 1 25.97 19.14 -10.15
C MET A 1 25.64 19.11 -8.66
N ILE A 2 26.57 19.51 -7.80
CA ILE A 2 26.37 19.57 -6.33
C ILE A 2 26.25 21.04 -5.91
N GLY A 3 25.15 21.40 -5.24
CA GLY A 3 24.92 22.75 -4.72
C GLY A 3 25.32 22.88 -3.24
N LEU A 4 26.11 23.89 -2.91
CA LEU A 4 26.66 24.13 -1.58
C LEU A 4 26.05 25.39 -0.92
N PHE A 5 25.18 25.22 0.06
CA PHE A 5 24.37 26.32 0.62
C PHE A 5 24.69 26.59 2.09
N ALA A 6 25.12 27.81 2.42
CA ALA A 6 25.36 28.22 3.81
C ALA A 6 24.71 29.58 4.14
N ALA A 7 23.96 29.61 5.25
CA ALA A 7 23.35 30.83 5.77
C ALA A 7 24.22 31.53 6.82
N THR A 8 25.13 30.79 7.48
CA THR A 8 25.99 31.29 8.55
C THR A 8 27.42 31.47 8.07
N GLU A 9 28.18 32.34 8.76
CA GLU A 9 29.60 32.55 8.45
C GLU A 9 30.43 31.29 8.70
N ALA A 10 30.11 30.53 9.75
CA ALA A 10 30.74 29.23 10.02
C ALA A 10 30.53 28.25 8.86
N GLY A 11 29.29 28.11 8.37
CA GLY A 11 29.00 27.25 7.23
C GLY A 11 29.72 27.69 5.96
N ARG A 12 29.88 29.01 5.73
CA ARG A 12 30.64 29.51 4.57
C ARG A 12 32.13 29.16 4.61
N ARG A 13 32.73 29.01 5.80
CA ARG A 13 34.13 28.57 5.92
C ARG A 13 34.25 27.08 5.55
N ASP A 14 33.35 26.26 6.08
CA ASP A 14 33.27 24.84 5.72
C ASP A 14 33.04 24.64 4.21
N LEU A 15 32.28 25.54 3.55
CA LEU A 15 32.12 25.50 2.08
C LEU A 15 33.42 25.72 1.30
N VAL A 16 34.28 26.61 1.78
CA VAL A 16 35.59 26.88 1.16
C VAL A 16 36.50 25.66 1.30
N GLU A 17 36.43 24.97 2.45
CA GLU A 17 37.16 23.74 2.69
C GLU A 17 36.66 22.59 1.80
N LEU A 18 35.34 22.43 1.64
CA LEU A 18 34.74 21.34 0.89
C LEU A 18 34.78 21.49 -0.64
N GLY A 19 34.67 22.72 -1.15
CA GLY A 19 34.53 22.99 -2.59
C GLY A 19 35.56 22.26 -3.47
N PRO A 20 36.86 22.27 -3.13
CA PRO A 20 37.89 21.56 -3.89
C PRO A 20 37.76 20.02 -3.89
N PHE A 21 37.18 19.43 -2.84
CA PHE A 21 37.09 17.96 -2.66
C PHE A 21 35.85 17.34 -3.30
N LEU A 22 34.81 18.14 -3.54
CA LEU A 22 33.54 17.67 -4.12
C LEU A 22 33.53 17.68 -5.65
N GLY A 23 34.57 18.22 -6.29
CA GLY A 23 34.81 18.17 -7.73
C GLY A 23 34.42 19.45 -8.47
N SER A 24 34.75 19.51 -9.77
CA SER A 24 34.59 20.71 -10.62
C SER A 24 33.12 21.12 -10.86
N ASP A 25 32.17 20.21 -10.65
CA ASP A 25 30.74 20.45 -10.85
C ASP A 25 30.02 20.94 -9.57
N THR A 26 30.81 21.40 -8.60
CA THR A 26 30.34 21.96 -7.33
C THR A 26 30.06 23.46 -7.48
N VAL A 27 28.89 23.90 -7.06
CA VAL A 27 28.46 25.30 -7.15
C VAL A 27 28.17 25.86 -5.77
N VAL A 28 28.84 26.96 -5.42
CA VAL A 28 28.55 27.78 -4.24
C VAL A 28 27.77 29.02 -4.71
N PRO A 29 26.43 29.05 -4.60
CA PRO A 29 25.65 30.18 -5.07
C PRO A 29 25.75 31.38 -4.12
N ASP A 30 25.79 32.58 -4.72
CA ASP A 30 25.68 33.83 -3.99
C ASP A 30 24.25 34.10 -3.49
N GLY A 31 24.17 34.82 -2.37
CA GLY A 31 22.93 35.36 -1.81
C GLY A 31 22.22 34.46 -0.79
N PRO A 32 20.94 34.73 -0.49
CA PRO A 32 20.19 33.96 0.49
C PRO A 32 19.91 32.53 0.01
N VAL A 33 19.99 31.57 0.94
CA VAL A 33 19.87 30.13 0.65
C VAL A 33 18.57 29.77 -0.08
N ARG A 34 17.40 30.25 0.40
CA ARG A 34 16.10 29.87 -0.18
C ARG A 34 15.96 30.25 -1.67
N PRO A 35 16.15 31.51 -2.09
CA PRO A 35 16.13 31.89 -3.51
C PRO A 35 17.15 31.15 -4.37
N ALA A 36 18.35 30.90 -3.84
CA ALA A 36 19.39 30.15 -4.55
C ALA A 36 18.98 28.70 -4.78
N LEU A 37 18.45 28.05 -3.74
CA LEU A 37 17.97 26.67 -3.77
C LEU A 37 16.83 26.51 -4.77
N HIS A 38 15.80 27.37 -4.72
CA HIS A 38 14.69 27.36 -5.69
C HIS A 38 15.16 27.49 -7.15
N ARG A 39 16.16 28.34 -7.40
CA ARG A 39 16.68 28.58 -8.76
C ARG A 39 17.49 27.39 -9.28
N LEU A 40 18.26 26.74 -8.42
CA LEU A 40 19.18 25.68 -8.82
C LEU A 40 18.59 24.28 -8.74
N TRP A 41 17.56 24.06 -7.92
CA TRP A 41 16.95 22.75 -7.63
C TRP A 41 16.80 21.83 -8.86
N PRO A 42 16.24 22.28 -10.00
CA PRO A 42 16.02 21.40 -11.15
C PRO A 42 17.29 20.93 -11.87
N ARG A 43 18.47 21.44 -11.47
CA ARG A 43 19.77 21.14 -12.08
C ARG A 43 20.72 20.43 -11.12
N LEU A 44 20.31 20.25 -9.87
CA LEU A 44 21.13 19.60 -8.85
C LEU A 44 20.95 18.08 -8.94
N GLU A 45 22.05 17.38 -8.70
CA GLU A 45 22.03 15.95 -8.32
C GLU A 45 22.03 15.83 -6.80
N ALA A 46 22.65 16.78 -6.11
CA ALA A 46 22.62 16.87 -4.66
C ALA A 46 22.68 18.31 -4.15
N ALA A 47 22.09 18.54 -2.99
CA ALA A 47 22.14 19.81 -2.26
C ALA A 47 22.73 19.61 -0.86
N VAL A 48 23.88 20.23 -0.59
CA VAL A 48 24.50 20.26 0.73
C VAL A 48 24.12 21.57 1.43
N ILE A 49 23.43 21.47 2.55
CA ILE A 49 22.86 22.60 3.28
C ILE A 49 23.49 22.68 4.68
N PHE A 50 24.21 23.77 4.96
CA PHE A 50 24.85 24.05 6.24
C PHE A 50 23.85 24.62 7.25
N LEU A 51 22.84 23.80 7.57
CA LEU A 51 21.77 24.06 8.52
C LEU A 51 21.35 22.73 9.18
N GLY A 52 20.67 22.83 10.32
CA GLY A 52 20.05 21.67 10.97
C GLY A 52 18.98 21.00 10.10
N PRO A 53 18.74 19.69 10.24
CA PRO A 53 17.77 18.93 9.44
C PRO A 53 16.38 19.58 9.39
N SER A 54 15.84 20.03 10.52
CA SER A 54 14.51 20.67 10.59
C SER A 54 14.40 21.93 9.73
N SER A 55 15.49 22.70 9.57
CA SER A 55 15.51 23.88 8.72
C SER A 55 15.70 23.51 7.25
N ALA A 56 16.57 22.55 6.96
CA ALA A 56 16.79 22.04 5.61
C ALA A 56 15.51 21.43 5.03
N VAL A 57 14.81 20.57 5.78
CA VAL A 57 13.52 19.98 5.39
C VAL A 57 12.50 21.05 5.03
N ARG A 58 12.35 22.11 5.84
CA ARG A 58 11.43 23.22 5.54
C ARG A 58 11.85 24.10 4.34
N LEU A 59 13.12 24.05 3.95
CA LEU A 59 13.62 24.73 2.77
C LEU A 59 13.35 23.92 1.50
N VAL A 60 13.52 22.59 1.56
CA VAL A 60 13.37 21.70 0.41
C VAL A 60 11.95 21.22 0.21
N ALA A 61 11.13 21.09 1.27
CA ALA A 61 9.78 20.52 1.17
C ALA A 61 8.89 21.13 0.08
N PRO A 62 8.89 22.46 -0.18
CA PRO A 62 8.10 23.04 -1.27
C PRO A 62 8.64 22.73 -2.68
N LEU A 63 9.82 22.13 -2.79
CA LEU A 63 10.53 21.83 -4.05
C LEU A 63 10.47 20.35 -4.41
N LEU A 64 10.17 19.48 -3.43
CA LEU A 64 10.09 18.04 -3.59
C LEU A 64 8.94 17.65 -4.53
N ARG A 65 9.22 16.71 -5.42
CA ARG A 65 8.32 16.11 -6.39
C ARG A 65 8.32 14.58 -6.29
N ASP A 66 9.48 13.95 -6.43
CA ASP A 66 9.64 12.50 -6.35
C ASP A 66 11.10 12.09 -6.09
N LYS A 67 11.28 10.96 -5.39
CA LYS A 67 12.58 10.45 -4.92
C LYS A 67 13.60 10.18 -6.04
N ARG A 68 13.14 9.90 -7.26
CA ARG A 68 14.02 9.51 -8.38
C ARG A 68 14.57 10.72 -9.11
N SER A 69 13.81 11.81 -9.18
CA SER A 69 14.20 13.03 -9.90
C SER A 69 14.72 14.14 -8.98
N ASP A 70 14.31 14.15 -7.71
CA ASP A 70 14.79 15.16 -6.76
C ASP A 70 16.25 14.92 -6.37
N PRO A 71 17.03 16.01 -6.19
CA PRO A 71 18.39 15.91 -5.71
C PRO A 71 18.44 15.34 -4.30
N GLY A 72 19.43 14.48 -4.03
CA GLY A 72 19.71 14.03 -2.68
C GLY A 72 20.15 15.19 -1.78
N VAL A 73 19.70 15.22 -0.53
CA VAL A 73 19.98 16.34 0.38
C VAL A 73 20.95 15.89 1.47
N VAL A 74 21.97 16.68 1.74
CA VAL A 74 22.89 16.49 2.87
C VAL A 74 22.82 17.71 3.78
N CYS A 75 22.57 17.50 5.06
CA CYS A 75 22.54 18.56 6.07
C CYS A 75 23.83 18.53 6.88
N VAL A 76 24.51 19.66 7.03
CA VAL A 76 25.71 19.77 7.87
C VAL A 76 25.39 20.66 9.08
N ALA A 77 25.40 20.06 10.27
CA ALA A 77 24.98 20.74 11.50
C ALA A 77 25.82 20.28 12.71
N GLY A 78 26.64 21.19 13.23
CA GLY A 78 27.58 20.87 14.31
C GLY A 78 28.54 19.76 13.89
N GLU A 79 28.67 18.74 14.73
CA GLU A 79 29.55 17.58 14.52
C GLU A 79 28.96 16.52 13.57
N PHE A 80 27.77 16.75 13.01
CA PHE A 80 27.05 15.75 12.22
C PHE A 80 26.88 16.17 10.76
N VAL A 81 26.99 15.19 9.88
CA VAL A 81 26.65 15.27 8.46
C VAL A 81 25.53 14.27 8.20
N VAL A 82 24.31 14.77 8.08
CA VAL A 82 23.09 13.97 8.01
C VAL A 82 22.65 13.82 6.56
N SER A 83 22.54 12.59 6.09
CA SER A 83 22.01 12.28 4.77
C SER A 83 20.48 12.23 4.78
N LEU A 84 19.88 12.81 3.74
CA LEU A 84 18.47 12.69 3.37
C LEU A 84 18.43 12.25 1.89
N GLY A 85 18.83 11.00 1.64
CA GLY A 85 18.88 10.43 0.29
C GLY A 85 20.18 10.66 -0.49
N ALA A 86 21.31 10.91 0.19
CA ALA A 86 22.63 11.09 -0.42
C ALA A 86 23.76 10.50 0.44
N ASP A 87 23.63 9.24 0.87
CA ASP A 87 24.49 8.63 1.91
C ASP A 87 25.98 8.67 1.54
N ALA A 88 26.34 8.24 0.32
CA ALA A 88 27.74 8.28 -0.13
C ALA A 88 28.34 9.69 -0.17
N LEU A 89 27.52 10.73 -0.39
CA LEU A 89 27.98 12.12 -0.35
C LEU A 89 28.13 12.59 1.11
N ALA A 90 27.23 12.19 2.00
CA ALA A 90 27.30 12.50 3.42
C ALA A 90 28.55 11.90 4.07
N GLU A 91 28.89 10.63 3.79
CA GLU A 91 30.12 9.99 4.26
C GLU A 91 31.37 10.77 3.81
N ARG A 92 31.45 11.08 2.51
CA ARG A 92 32.58 11.85 1.95
C ARG A 92 32.74 13.22 2.60
N ILE A 93 31.63 13.92 2.86
CA ILE A 93 31.66 15.24 3.51
C ILE A 93 32.07 15.11 4.99
N ALA A 94 31.58 14.08 5.68
CA ALA A 94 31.95 13.79 7.06
C ALA A 94 33.46 13.53 7.20
N ASP A 95 34.03 12.72 6.31
CA ASP A 95 35.46 12.43 6.27
C ASP A 95 36.31 13.69 6.07
N VAL A 96 35.92 14.56 5.13
CA VAL A 96 36.67 15.81 4.85
C VAL A 96 36.58 16.77 6.03
N LEU A 97 35.41 16.92 6.64
CA LEU A 97 35.22 17.85 7.77
C LEU A 97 35.66 17.28 9.13
N GLY A 98 36.06 16.01 9.19
CA GLY A 98 36.33 15.31 10.46
C GLY A 98 35.11 15.18 11.36
N ARG A 99 33.92 14.99 10.77
CA ARG A 99 32.61 14.93 11.44
C ARG A 99 32.01 13.53 11.39
N THR A 100 30.92 13.30 12.12
CA THR A 100 30.22 12.02 12.15
C THR A 100 29.12 11.99 11.09
N ALA A 101 29.18 11.02 10.16
CA ALA A 101 28.09 10.79 9.22
C ALA A 101 26.89 10.15 9.92
N VAL A 102 25.68 10.66 9.64
CA VAL A 102 24.40 10.08 10.02
C VAL A 102 23.70 9.69 8.73
N LEU A 103 23.76 8.42 8.38
CA LEU A 103 23.26 7.90 7.12
C LEU A 103 21.78 7.59 7.24
N SER A 104 21.06 7.79 6.13
CA SER A 104 19.63 7.50 6.12
C SER A 104 19.38 6.01 6.11
N SER A 105 20.26 5.20 5.50
CA SER A 105 20.24 3.71 5.45
C SER A 105 18.90 3.04 5.06
N GLU A 106 17.85 3.81 4.77
CA GLU A 106 16.53 3.39 4.31
C GLU A 106 16.33 3.95 2.89
N GLY A 107 17.07 3.34 1.99
CA GLY A 107 17.02 3.58 0.56
C GLY A 107 15.83 2.87 -0.07
N GLU A 108 14.75 3.63 -0.28
CA GLU A 108 13.52 3.20 -0.97
C GLU A 108 12.68 2.29 -0.08
N ASP A 109 11.35 2.52 -0.07
CA ASP A 109 10.44 1.54 0.55
C ASP A 109 10.76 0.20 -0.12
N GLY A 110 11.16 -0.79 0.70
CA GLY A 110 11.56 -2.08 0.16
C GLY A 110 10.36 -2.78 -0.48
N PRO A 111 10.58 -3.86 -1.25
CA PRO A 111 9.47 -4.65 -1.79
C PRO A 111 8.45 -5.07 -0.73
N LEU A 112 8.89 -5.24 0.53
CA LEU A 112 8.01 -5.56 1.65
C LEU A 112 7.13 -4.37 2.07
N ASP A 113 7.71 -3.18 2.27
CA ASP A 113 6.98 -1.97 2.68
C ASP A 113 5.95 -1.56 1.62
N GLU A 114 6.33 -1.64 0.34
CA GLU A 114 5.42 -1.37 -0.76
C GLU A 114 4.24 -2.36 -0.81
N LEU A 115 4.46 -3.64 -0.48
CA LEU A 115 3.39 -4.63 -0.40
C LEU A 115 2.44 -4.33 0.77
N ILE A 116 2.97 -3.91 1.92
CA ILE A 116 2.19 -3.50 3.09
C ILE A 116 1.27 -2.32 2.72
N GLU A 117 1.83 -1.28 2.10
CA GLU A 117 1.08 -0.10 1.68
C GLU A 117 0.05 -0.43 0.60
N LEU A 118 0.45 -1.18 -0.44
CA LEU A 118 -0.42 -1.54 -1.56
C LEU A 118 -1.66 -2.31 -1.10
N LEU A 119 -1.49 -3.23 -0.15
CA LEU A 119 -2.53 -4.12 0.33
C LEU A 119 -3.32 -3.55 1.51
N ASP A 120 -2.93 -2.38 2.03
CA ASP A 120 -3.44 -1.82 3.29
C ASP A 120 -3.44 -2.90 4.40
N ALA A 121 -2.32 -3.61 4.48
CA ALA A 121 -2.18 -4.82 5.28
C ALA A 121 -1.54 -4.51 6.64
N THR A 122 -2.04 -5.16 7.69
CA THR A 122 -1.30 -5.22 8.95
C THR A 122 -0.17 -6.24 8.80
N ALA A 123 1.04 -5.88 9.20
CA ALA A 123 2.20 -6.74 9.10
C ALA A 123 2.68 -7.18 10.49
N ASP A 124 3.16 -8.42 10.60
CA ASP A 124 3.88 -8.89 11.78
C ASP A 124 5.03 -9.84 11.40
N GLY A 125 5.89 -10.14 12.38
CA GLY A 125 7.06 -10.99 12.22
C GLY A 125 8.37 -10.23 12.23
N ASP A 126 9.42 -10.88 11.74
CA ASP A 126 10.71 -10.24 11.56
C ASP A 126 10.77 -9.46 10.25
N LEU A 127 10.10 -8.29 10.25
CA LEU A 127 10.09 -7.37 9.11
C LEU A 127 11.51 -6.90 8.76
N ALA A 128 12.31 -6.58 9.78
CA ALA A 128 13.67 -6.08 9.59
C ALA A 128 14.59 -7.15 8.98
N GLY A 129 14.54 -8.38 9.48
CA GLY A 129 15.28 -9.51 8.94
C GLY A 129 14.85 -9.86 7.52
N CYS A 130 13.54 -9.86 7.24
CA CYS A 130 13.03 -10.13 5.89
C CYS A 130 13.44 -9.02 4.89
N SER A 131 13.35 -7.75 5.29
CA SER A 131 13.80 -6.63 4.46
C SER A 131 15.31 -6.68 4.22
N ALA A 132 16.11 -7.06 5.22
CA ALA A 132 17.55 -7.26 5.07
C ALA A 132 17.87 -8.42 4.10
N ALA A 133 17.16 -9.54 4.19
CA ALA A 133 17.32 -10.68 3.28
C ALA A 133 16.99 -10.30 1.82
N LEU A 134 15.88 -9.57 1.61
CA LEU A 134 15.51 -9.05 0.29
C LEU A 134 16.58 -8.10 -0.27
N ALA A 135 17.11 -7.18 0.56
CA ALA A 135 18.16 -6.25 0.17
C ALA A 135 19.50 -6.97 -0.14
N ALA A 136 19.78 -8.08 0.55
CA ALA A 136 20.94 -8.94 0.29
C ALA A 136 20.79 -9.81 -0.97
N GLY A 137 19.60 -9.81 -1.60
CA GLY A 137 19.31 -10.65 -2.77
C GLY A 137 19.11 -12.13 -2.43
N GLU A 138 18.78 -12.44 -1.17
CA GLU A 138 18.42 -13.80 -0.76
C GLU A 138 17.05 -14.19 -1.34
N HIS A 139 16.86 -15.50 -1.55
CA HIS A 139 15.58 -16.00 -1.99
C HIS A 139 14.54 -15.93 -0.88
N VAL A 140 13.36 -15.40 -1.20
CA VAL A 140 12.22 -15.30 -0.28
C VAL A 140 11.00 -15.93 -0.93
N LEU A 141 10.35 -16.88 -0.26
CA LEU A 141 9.14 -17.51 -0.75
C LEU A 141 7.92 -16.63 -0.46
N LEU A 142 7.19 -16.25 -1.49
CA LEU A 142 5.92 -15.57 -1.39
C LEU A 142 4.76 -16.56 -1.46
N VAL A 143 3.91 -16.55 -0.43
CA VAL A 143 2.68 -17.33 -0.35
C VAL A 143 1.48 -16.39 -0.40
N ASN A 144 0.76 -16.40 -1.52
CA ASN A 144 -0.38 -15.53 -1.81
C ASN A 144 -1.63 -16.37 -2.15
N PRO A 145 -2.21 -17.10 -1.17
CA PRO A 145 -3.32 -18.04 -1.39
C PRO A 145 -4.60 -17.37 -1.91
N LEU A 146 -4.81 -16.09 -1.56
CA LEU A 146 -5.96 -15.31 -2.02
C LEU A 146 -5.78 -14.77 -3.44
N GLY A 147 -4.56 -14.81 -4.00
CA GLY A 147 -4.31 -14.38 -5.37
C GLY A 147 -4.39 -12.87 -5.57
N PHE A 148 -3.89 -12.08 -4.62
CA PHE A 148 -3.81 -10.62 -4.79
C PHE A 148 -3.02 -10.25 -6.05
N PRO A 149 -3.47 -9.25 -6.84
CA PRO A 149 -2.75 -8.77 -8.01
C PRO A 149 -1.53 -7.93 -7.57
N LEU A 150 -0.38 -8.58 -7.42
CA LEU A 150 0.85 -7.92 -6.98
C LEU A 150 1.60 -7.26 -8.14
N PRO A 151 2.43 -6.23 -7.87
CA PRO A 151 3.36 -5.69 -8.86
C PRO A 151 4.40 -6.74 -9.25
N ALA A 152 5.20 -6.42 -10.27
CA ALA A 152 6.40 -7.21 -10.54
C ALA A 152 7.32 -7.17 -9.33
N LEU A 153 7.72 -8.36 -8.88
CA LEU A 153 8.63 -8.56 -7.75
C LEU A 153 10.01 -8.97 -8.30
N PRO A 154 11.09 -8.71 -7.55
CA PRO A 154 12.43 -9.17 -7.94
C PRO A 154 12.46 -10.70 -8.14
N ASP A 155 13.36 -11.20 -9.00
CA ASP A 155 13.53 -12.64 -9.27
C ASP A 155 13.91 -13.45 -8.00
N THR A 156 14.36 -12.77 -6.95
CA THR A 156 14.65 -13.36 -5.65
C THR A 156 13.38 -13.72 -4.87
N VAL A 157 12.24 -13.09 -5.19
CA VAL A 157 10.94 -13.41 -4.59
C VAL A 157 10.26 -14.53 -5.37
N LEU A 158 10.31 -15.74 -4.83
CA LEU A 158 9.83 -16.95 -5.47
C LEU A 158 8.34 -17.16 -5.20
N SER A 159 7.55 -17.48 -6.22
CA SER A 159 6.13 -17.85 -6.02
C SER A 159 5.94 -19.34 -5.67
N HIS A 160 6.95 -20.18 -5.89
CA HIS A 160 6.92 -21.62 -5.63
C HIS A 160 8.33 -22.10 -5.26
N GLY A 161 8.40 -23.21 -4.52
CA GLY A 161 9.67 -23.82 -4.10
C GLY A 161 9.90 -23.67 -2.60
N GLU A 162 11.17 -23.71 -2.20
CA GLU A 162 11.61 -23.59 -0.80
C GLU A 162 12.60 -22.43 -0.69
N ALA A 163 12.47 -21.67 0.39
CA ALA A 163 13.36 -20.59 0.75
C ALA A 163 13.43 -20.49 2.28
N ASP A 164 14.53 -19.94 2.80
CA ASP A 164 14.70 -19.76 4.24
C ASP A 164 13.74 -18.71 4.81
N TRP A 165 13.42 -17.69 4.00
CA TRP A 165 12.48 -16.63 4.33
C TRP A 165 11.14 -16.82 3.62
N LYS A 166 10.06 -16.41 4.28
CA LYS A 166 8.71 -16.49 3.75
C LYS A 166 7.89 -15.24 4.02
N ILE A 167 7.22 -14.74 2.99
CA ILE A 167 6.18 -13.71 3.10
C ILE A 167 4.83 -14.38 2.84
N VAL A 168 3.89 -14.29 3.78
CA VAL A 168 2.55 -14.87 3.68
C VAL A 168 1.52 -13.75 3.63
N ILE A 169 0.73 -13.71 2.54
CA ILE A 169 -0.39 -12.76 2.38
C ILE A 169 -1.70 -13.52 2.55
N ASP A 170 -2.28 -13.47 3.75
CA ASP A 170 -3.47 -14.26 4.06
C ASP A 170 -4.30 -13.62 5.18
N ASP A 171 -5.61 -13.85 5.16
CA ASP A 171 -6.55 -13.43 6.20
C ASP A 171 -6.90 -14.54 7.20
N ARG A 172 -6.24 -15.70 7.10
CA ARG A 172 -6.43 -16.83 8.02
C ARG A 172 -5.26 -17.04 8.97
N LEU A 173 -5.54 -17.23 10.25
CA LEU A 173 -4.50 -17.58 11.23
C LEU A 173 -3.67 -18.79 10.78
N PRO A 174 -2.36 -18.79 11.05
CA PRO A 174 -1.50 -19.91 10.66
C PRO A 174 -1.91 -21.19 11.37
N ALA A 175 -1.87 -22.32 10.65
CA ALA A 175 -2.24 -23.63 11.18
C ALA A 175 -1.24 -24.21 12.20
N ALA A 176 -0.03 -23.66 12.27
CA ALA A 176 1.05 -24.09 13.16
C ALA A 176 1.75 -22.89 13.80
N THR A 177 2.56 -23.14 14.83
CA THR A 177 3.44 -22.13 15.43
C THR A 177 4.35 -21.53 14.36
N ARG A 178 4.44 -20.19 14.38
CA ARG A 178 5.21 -19.37 13.45
C ARG A 178 6.67 -19.83 13.33
N ALA A 179 7.20 -19.85 12.11
CA ALA A 179 8.64 -20.02 11.88
C ALA A 179 9.39 -18.70 12.14
N ASP A 180 10.65 -18.78 12.56
CA ASP A 180 11.47 -17.61 12.91
C ASP A 180 11.70 -16.65 11.72
N HIS A 181 11.66 -17.15 10.48
CA HIS A 181 11.87 -16.40 9.24
C HIS A 181 10.58 -16.22 8.41
N GLU A 182 9.47 -15.94 9.08
CA GLU A 182 8.18 -15.70 8.42
C GLU A 182 7.65 -14.29 8.73
N VAL A 183 7.38 -13.52 7.68
CA VAL A 183 6.60 -12.28 7.72
C VAL A 183 5.19 -12.55 7.23
N ARG A 184 4.20 -12.02 7.96
CA ARG A 184 2.79 -12.20 7.61
C ARG A 184 2.17 -10.84 7.35
N LEU A 185 1.56 -10.71 6.18
CA LEU A 185 0.77 -9.56 5.75
C LEU A 185 -0.70 -9.97 5.82
N VAL A 186 -1.51 -9.18 6.51
CA VAL A 186 -2.93 -9.42 6.74
C VAL A 186 -3.75 -8.31 6.09
N PRO A 187 -4.15 -8.46 4.82
CA PRO A 187 -4.98 -7.48 4.13
C PRO A 187 -6.40 -7.45 4.70
N ARG A 188 -7.06 -6.30 4.60
CA ARG A 188 -8.44 -6.10 5.07
C ARG A 188 -9.47 -6.63 4.08
N THR A 189 -9.76 -7.91 4.15
CA THR A 189 -10.68 -8.61 3.22
C THR A 189 -12.05 -8.91 3.81
N LEU A 190 -12.20 -8.91 5.13
CA LEU A 190 -13.37 -9.46 5.81
C LEU A 190 -14.41 -8.40 6.14
N VAL A 191 -15.68 -8.77 5.95
CA VAL A 191 -16.83 -8.06 6.51
C VAL A 191 -17.49 -8.97 7.52
N VAL A 192 -17.55 -8.53 8.78
CA VAL A 192 -18.17 -9.30 9.86
C VAL A 192 -19.59 -8.82 10.09
N GLY A 193 -20.55 -9.68 9.80
CA GLY A 193 -21.95 -9.43 10.09
C GLY A 193 -22.29 -9.81 11.52
N VAL A 194 -22.95 -8.91 12.24
CA VAL A 194 -23.34 -9.06 13.65
C VAL A 194 -24.86 -8.98 13.76
N GLY A 195 -25.49 -10.08 14.16
CA GLY A 195 -26.89 -10.13 14.59
C GLY A 195 -26.97 -10.26 16.10
N SER A 196 -27.94 -9.62 16.74
CA SER A 196 -28.10 -9.70 18.20
C SER A 196 -29.54 -9.49 18.67
N GLY A 197 -29.84 -9.99 19.87
CA GLY A 197 -30.97 -9.50 20.67
C GLY A 197 -30.70 -8.12 21.26
N SER A 198 -31.66 -7.54 21.98
CA SER A 198 -31.51 -6.20 22.57
C SER A 198 -30.72 -6.22 23.88
N GLY A 199 -29.88 -5.21 24.11
CA GLY A 199 -29.11 -5.05 25.34
C GLY A 199 -27.98 -6.06 25.47
N VAL A 200 -27.37 -6.47 24.36
CA VAL A 200 -26.19 -7.36 24.40
C VAL A 200 -24.99 -6.61 24.96
N SER A 201 -24.16 -7.30 25.73
CA SER A 201 -22.94 -6.71 26.26
C SER A 201 -21.82 -6.71 25.21
N THR A 202 -20.91 -5.76 25.35
CA THR A 202 -19.65 -5.67 24.60
C THR A 202 -18.85 -6.97 24.69
N SER A 203 -18.80 -7.57 25.88
CA SER A 203 -18.16 -8.87 26.11
C SER A 203 -18.82 -10.02 25.33
N ALA A 204 -20.14 -10.02 25.16
CA ALA A 204 -20.84 -11.06 24.40
C ALA A 204 -20.51 -10.96 22.90
N VAL A 205 -20.41 -9.73 22.37
CA VAL A 205 -19.96 -9.50 20.98
C VAL A 205 -18.49 -9.89 20.82
N ALA A 206 -17.61 -9.47 21.71
CA ALA A 206 -16.18 -9.83 21.68
C ALA A 206 -15.98 -11.35 21.75
N SER A 207 -16.75 -12.05 22.59
CA SER A 207 -16.70 -13.52 22.70
C SER A 207 -17.15 -14.18 21.39
N ALA A 208 -18.19 -13.66 20.74
CA ALA A 208 -18.62 -14.16 19.43
C ALA A 208 -17.56 -13.92 18.34
N LEU A 209 -16.85 -12.78 18.36
CA LEU A 209 -15.73 -12.51 17.45
C LEU A 209 -14.56 -13.47 17.69
N ALA A 210 -14.24 -13.77 18.95
CA ALA A 210 -13.19 -14.74 19.29
C ALA A 210 -13.49 -16.15 18.74
N GLU A 211 -14.76 -16.53 18.58
CA GLU A 211 -15.11 -17.80 17.93
C GLU A 211 -14.82 -17.79 16.41
N LEU A 212 -14.92 -16.64 15.73
CA LEU A 212 -14.47 -16.53 14.34
C LEU A 212 -12.95 -16.71 14.24
N GLU A 213 -12.22 -16.17 15.22
CA GLU A 213 -10.78 -16.34 15.33
C GLU A 213 -10.38 -17.79 15.62
N ALA A 214 -11.07 -18.45 16.55
CA ALA A 214 -10.92 -19.89 16.81
C ALA A 214 -11.26 -20.75 15.57
N GLY A 215 -12.14 -20.25 14.68
CA GLY A 215 -12.41 -20.82 13.36
C GLY A 215 -11.30 -20.60 12.32
N GLY A 216 -10.22 -19.92 12.70
CA GLY A 216 -9.01 -19.70 11.91
C GLY A 216 -9.02 -18.44 11.05
N LEU A 217 -9.93 -17.49 11.29
CA LEU A 217 -9.85 -16.15 10.67
C LEU A 217 -8.94 -15.24 11.50
N ASP A 218 -8.15 -14.40 10.86
CA ASP A 218 -7.38 -13.35 11.53
C ASP A 218 -8.24 -12.09 11.61
N LEU A 219 -8.59 -11.66 12.82
CA LEU A 219 -9.49 -10.51 12.99
C LEU A 219 -8.87 -9.19 12.53
N ARG A 220 -7.56 -9.09 12.31
CA ARG A 220 -6.94 -7.92 11.66
C ARG A 220 -7.38 -7.72 10.22
N ALA A 221 -7.89 -8.77 9.57
CA ALA A 221 -8.44 -8.69 8.23
C ALA A 221 -9.83 -8.04 8.17
N VAL A 222 -10.44 -7.66 9.30
CA VAL A 222 -11.75 -7.01 9.29
C VAL A 222 -11.65 -5.61 8.68
N ARG A 223 -12.28 -5.46 7.52
CA ARG A 223 -12.43 -4.19 6.80
C ARG A 223 -13.65 -3.41 7.28
N ALA A 224 -14.72 -4.10 7.66
CA ALA A 224 -15.97 -3.49 8.11
C ALA A 224 -16.78 -4.45 8.98
N PHE A 225 -17.62 -3.90 9.84
CA PHE A 225 -18.71 -4.62 10.49
C PHE A 225 -20.03 -4.32 9.77
N ALA A 226 -21.01 -5.21 9.90
CA ALA A 226 -22.31 -5.03 9.28
C ALA A 226 -23.44 -5.53 10.18
N THR A 227 -24.57 -4.82 10.22
CA THR A 227 -25.75 -5.26 10.97
C THR A 227 -27.06 -4.80 10.32
N ALA A 228 -28.20 -5.12 10.93
CA ALA A 228 -29.50 -4.60 10.50
C ALA A 228 -29.71 -3.17 11.03
N ASP A 229 -30.43 -2.31 10.31
CA ASP A 229 -30.71 -0.91 10.70
C ASP A 229 -31.27 -0.77 12.12
N ARG A 230 -32.13 -1.71 12.53
CA ARG A 230 -32.69 -1.79 13.90
C ARG A 230 -31.63 -1.96 15.00
N LYS A 231 -30.38 -2.27 14.64
CA LYS A 231 -29.23 -2.48 15.53
C LYS A 231 -28.12 -1.46 15.33
N ALA A 232 -28.32 -0.44 14.49
CA ALA A 232 -27.37 0.64 14.29
C ALA A 232 -26.94 1.35 15.60
N GLY A 233 -27.86 1.45 16.56
CA GLY A 233 -27.61 2.11 17.86
C GLY A 233 -27.40 1.17 19.06
N GLU A 234 -27.21 -0.14 18.83
CA GLU A 234 -26.99 -1.10 19.91
C GLU A 234 -25.62 -0.88 20.57
N GLN A 235 -25.61 -0.41 21.82
CA GLN A 235 -24.38 0.04 22.50
C GLN A 235 -23.33 -1.06 22.59
N GLY A 236 -23.72 -2.30 22.91
CA GLY A 236 -22.75 -3.40 22.99
C GLY A 236 -22.11 -3.77 21.65
N ILE A 237 -22.74 -3.45 20.51
CA ILE A 237 -22.09 -3.60 19.19
C ILE A 237 -21.13 -2.44 18.95
N LEU A 238 -21.57 -1.21 19.19
CA LEU A 238 -20.76 -0.01 18.96
C LEU A 238 -19.48 -0.02 19.80
N GLU A 239 -19.60 -0.29 21.09
CA GLU A 239 -18.46 -0.41 22.01
C GLU A 239 -17.53 -1.57 21.60
N ALA A 240 -18.08 -2.70 21.12
CA ALA A 240 -17.23 -3.83 20.71
C ALA A 240 -16.45 -3.54 19.42
N VAL A 241 -17.04 -2.78 18.49
CA VAL A 241 -16.36 -2.32 17.27
C VAL A 241 -15.27 -1.30 17.61
N GLU A 242 -15.54 -0.40 18.56
CA GLU A 242 -14.57 0.58 19.06
C GLU A 242 -13.40 -0.11 19.79
N ASP A 243 -13.70 -1.01 20.73
CA ASP A 243 -12.70 -1.82 21.44
C ASP A 243 -11.86 -2.63 20.44
N TRP A 244 -12.49 -3.28 19.46
CA TRP A 244 -11.77 -3.98 18.40
C TRP A 244 -10.81 -3.03 17.66
N GLY A 245 -11.27 -1.86 17.25
CA GLY A 245 -10.45 -0.86 16.54
C GLY A 245 -9.25 -0.37 17.36
N PHE A 246 -9.43 -0.21 18.68
CA PHE A 246 -8.36 0.16 19.60
C PHE A 246 -7.23 -0.87 19.62
N TRP A 247 -7.57 -2.17 19.67
CA TRP A 247 -6.57 -3.25 19.68
C TRP A 247 -5.93 -3.53 18.31
N HIS A 248 -6.52 -3.03 17.23
CA HIS A 248 -6.10 -3.32 15.85
C HIS A 248 -5.45 -2.12 15.12
N GLY A 249 -4.98 -1.12 15.88
CA GLY A 249 -4.09 -0.05 15.37
C GLY A 249 -4.81 1.23 14.93
N ASP A 250 -5.74 1.74 15.74
CA ASP A 250 -6.51 2.98 15.52
C ASP A 250 -7.21 3.03 14.16
N THR A 251 -7.62 1.85 13.68
CA THR A 251 -8.31 1.73 12.41
C THR A 251 -9.80 1.55 12.66
N SER A 252 -10.57 2.56 12.26
CA SER A 252 -12.02 2.51 12.36
C SER A 252 -12.59 1.64 11.24
N ALA A 253 -12.94 0.39 11.57
CA ALA A 253 -13.81 -0.40 10.71
C ALA A 253 -15.23 0.18 10.79
N PRO A 254 -15.83 0.62 9.68
CA PRO A 254 -17.17 1.17 9.72
C PRO A 254 -18.20 0.09 10.09
N LEU A 255 -19.25 0.49 10.81
CA LEU A 255 -20.45 -0.33 10.99
C LEU A 255 -21.45 0.00 9.89
N LEU A 256 -21.55 -0.89 8.90
CA LEU A 256 -22.54 -0.82 7.84
C LEU A 256 -23.91 -1.28 8.38
N THR A 257 -24.98 -0.64 7.94
CA THR A 257 -26.34 -1.01 8.35
C THR A 257 -27.23 -1.22 7.14
N PHE A 258 -28.11 -2.21 7.24
CA PHE A 258 -28.97 -2.61 6.15
C PHE A 258 -30.41 -2.80 6.59
N SER A 259 -31.34 -2.44 5.72
CA SER A 259 -32.77 -2.62 5.96
C SER A 259 -33.14 -4.11 5.97
N ALA A 260 -34.22 -4.44 6.67
CA ALA A 260 -34.79 -5.78 6.69
C ALA A 260 -35.05 -6.32 5.28
N GLU A 261 -35.61 -5.49 4.39
CA GLU A 261 -35.91 -5.84 3.00
C GLU A 261 -34.65 -6.18 2.20
N VAL A 262 -33.60 -5.38 2.36
CA VAL A 262 -32.30 -5.63 1.74
C VAL A 262 -31.73 -6.96 2.20
N LEU A 263 -31.72 -7.20 3.52
CA LEU A 263 -31.18 -8.43 4.10
C LEU A 263 -32.01 -9.68 3.78
N ALA A 264 -33.31 -9.53 3.56
CA ALA A 264 -34.20 -10.63 3.18
C ALA A 264 -33.95 -11.12 1.74
N ALA A 265 -33.49 -10.24 0.86
CA ALA A 265 -33.16 -10.56 -0.54
C ALA A 265 -31.80 -11.26 -0.70
N VAL A 266 -30.96 -11.29 0.34
CA VAL A 266 -29.65 -11.94 0.28
C VAL A 266 -29.80 -13.45 0.46
N PRO A 267 -29.37 -14.28 -0.51
CA PRO A 267 -29.34 -15.72 -0.33
C PRO A 267 -28.29 -16.09 0.73
N VAL A 268 -28.70 -16.84 1.74
CA VAL A 268 -27.83 -17.28 2.85
C VAL A 268 -27.85 -18.80 2.98
N PRO A 269 -26.71 -19.45 3.32
CA PRO A 269 -26.63 -20.90 3.39
C PRO A 269 -27.38 -21.49 4.60
N ASN A 270 -27.50 -20.74 5.69
CA ASN A 270 -28.13 -21.21 6.91
C ASN A 270 -29.32 -20.33 7.32
N PRO A 271 -30.50 -20.49 6.70
CA PRO A 271 -31.69 -19.78 7.14
C PRO A 271 -32.03 -20.17 8.60
N SER A 272 -32.39 -19.21 9.44
CA SER A 272 -32.91 -19.46 10.78
C SER A 272 -34.43 -19.61 10.69
N SER A 273 -34.98 -20.67 11.29
CA SER A 273 -36.43 -20.95 11.34
C SER A 273 -37.21 -20.01 12.27
N SER A 274 -36.56 -19.00 12.84
CA SER A 274 -37.17 -17.88 13.57
C SER A 274 -37.83 -16.85 12.64
N VAL A 275 -38.10 -17.26 11.39
CA VAL A 275 -38.94 -16.57 10.43
C VAL A 275 -40.35 -16.57 10.99
N ASP A 276 -40.80 -15.45 11.56
CA ASP A 276 -42.06 -14.78 11.17
C ASP A 276 -42.60 -13.73 12.18
N SER A 277 -41.78 -12.83 12.76
CA SER A 277 -42.43 -11.66 13.41
C SER A 277 -41.66 -10.34 13.56
N LEU A 278 -40.34 -10.25 13.41
CA LEU A 278 -39.64 -9.00 13.80
C LEU A 278 -38.65 -8.38 12.80
N VAL A 279 -38.06 -9.12 11.84
CA VAL A 279 -36.98 -8.57 10.97
C VAL A 279 -37.01 -9.08 9.51
N GLY A 280 -37.84 -10.06 9.16
CA GLY A 280 -38.03 -10.47 7.76
C GLY A 280 -36.84 -11.14 7.03
N THR A 281 -35.65 -11.25 7.63
CA THR A 281 -34.47 -11.93 7.05
C THR A 281 -34.21 -13.28 7.71
N ALA A 282 -33.75 -14.25 6.91
CA ALA A 282 -33.47 -15.60 7.39
C ALA A 282 -32.20 -15.67 8.26
N SER A 283 -31.23 -14.75 8.14
CA SER A 283 -30.00 -14.74 8.95
C SER A 283 -29.36 -13.35 8.89
N VAL A 284 -29.58 -12.50 9.90
CA VAL A 284 -29.04 -11.11 9.92
C VAL A 284 -27.53 -11.10 9.75
N ALA A 285 -26.81 -11.95 10.50
CA ALA A 285 -25.35 -11.98 10.48
C ALA A 285 -24.79 -12.35 9.09
N GLU A 286 -25.21 -13.47 8.50
CA GLU A 286 -24.72 -13.89 7.18
C GLU A 286 -25.16 -12.92 6.07
N ALA A 287 -26.41 -12.46 6.10
CA ALA A 287 -26.93 -11.53 5.09
C ALA A 287 -26.21 -10.18 5.15
N ALA A 288 -25.97 -9.65 6.35
CA ALA A 288 -25.28 -8.37 6.52
C ALA A 288 -23.81 -8.47 6.13
N ALA A 289 -23.13 -9.58 6.49
CA ALA A 289 -21.75 -9.84 6.07
C ALA A 289 -21.63 -9.87 4.54
N LEU A 290 -22.44 -10.72 3.88
CA LEU A 290 -22.41 -10.88 2.43
C LEU A 290 -22.80 -9.59 1.70
N ARG A 291 -23.80 -8.86 2.20
CA ARG A 291 -24.21 -7.59 1.58
C ARG A 291 -23.13 -6.52 1.73
N GLY A 292 -22.55 -6.37 2.92
CA GLY A 292 -21.46 -5.43 3.14
C GLY A 292 -20.23 -5.77 2.31
N ALA A 293 -19.88 -7.05 2.19
CA ALA A 293 -18.80 -7.49 1.31
C ALA A 293 -19.12 -7.15 -0.16
N ALA A 294 -20.34 -7.40 -0.63
CA ALA A 294 -20.74 -7.10 -2.01
C ALA A 294 -20.69 -5.60 -2.33
N ASP A 295 -21.12 -4.75 -1.40
CA ASP A 295 -21.05 -3.29 -1.56
C ASP A 295 -19.59 -2.82 -1.63
N LEU A 296 -18.70 -3.36 -0.78
CA LEU A 296 -17.27 -3.05 -0.78
C LEU A 296 -16.50 -3.66 -1.97
N ALA A 297 -16.99 -4.75 -2.54
CA ALA A 297 -16.40 -5.39 -3.71
C ALA A 297 -16.68 -4.64 -5.02
N CYS A 298 -17.61 -3.67 -5.03
CA CYS A 298 -17.99 -2.92 -6.23
C CYS A 298 -18.29 -3.84 -7.42
N GLY A 299 -19.13 -4.86 -7.20
CA GLY A 299 -19.50 -5.86 -8.22
C GLY A 299 -18.51 -7.01 -8.42
N GLY A 300 -17.45 -7.07 -7.60
CA GLY A 300 -16.49 -8.17 -7.56
C GLY A 300 -16.98 -9.41 -6.83
N PRO A 301 -16.21 -10.50 -6.87
CA PRO A 301 -16.54 -11.75 -6.21
C PRO A 301 -16.45 -11.62 -4.68
N VAL A 302 -17.40 -12.26 -4.00
CA VAL A 302 -17.43 -12.37 -2.55
C VAL A 302 -17.81 -13.79 -2.16
N GLU A 303 -17.35 -14.23 -1.00
CA GLU A 303 -17.70 -15.55 -0.46
C GLU A 303 -17.97 -15.49 1.03
N LEU A 304 -18.62 -16.52 1.57
CA LEU A 304 -18.79 -16.65 3.01
C LEU A 304 -17.52 -17.31 3.60
N ALA A 305 -16.72 -16.53 4.31
CA ALA A 305 -15.47 -16.96 4.93
C ALA A 305 -15.69 -17.79 6.21
N ALA A 306 -16.73 -17.46 6.96
CA ALA A 306 -17.21 -18.22 8.11
C ALA A 306 -18.74 -18.19 8.16
N GLN A 307 -19.33 -19.38 8.33
CA GLN A 307 -20.75 -19.52 8.59
C GLN A 307 -21.13 -18.93 9.95
N LYS A 308 -22.44 -18.73 10.18
CA LYS A 308 -22.90 -18.14 11.44
C LYS A 308 -22.43 -18.94 12.67
N VAL A 309 -21.85 -18.22 13.63
CA VAL A 309 -21.55 -18.70 14.97
C VAL A 309 -22.48 -18.01 15.95
N LYS A 310 -23.12 -18.79 16.82
CA LYS A 310 -24.05 -18.28 17.84
C LYS A 310 -23.35 -18.25 19.20
N GLY A 311 -23.35 -17.10 19.84
CA GLY A 311 -22.96 -16.90 21.23
C GLY A 311 -24.15 -16.51 22.11
N ASP A 312 -23.86 -15.87 23.23
CA ASP A 312 -24.87 -15.39 24.18
C ASP A 312 -25.68 -14.22 23.57
N ASN A 313 -26.82 -14.55 22.96
CA ASN A 313 -27.74 -13.60 22.31
C ASN A 313 -27.11 -12.76 21.17
N VAL A 314 -25.91 -13.14 20.73
CA VAL A 314 -25.18 -12.58 19.59
C VAL A 314 -24.95 -13.69 18.57
N THR A 315 -24.98 -13.36 17.29
CA THR A 315 -24.61 -14.23 16.19
C THR A 315 -23.70 -13.46 15.26
N VAL A 316 -22.55 -14.03 14.91
CA VAL A 316 -21.62 -13.43 13.97
C VAL A 316 -21.40 -14.33 12.77
N ALA A 317 -21.07 -13.75 11.62
CA ALA A 317 -20.64 -14.44 10.43
C ALA A 317 -19.64 -13.56 9.69
N ALA A 318 -18.78 -14.12 8.85
CA ALA A 318 -17.81 -13.35 8.08
C ALA A 318 -17.93 -13.65 6.59
N ALA A 319 -17.96 -12.61 5.78
CA ALA A 319 -17.83 -12.69 4.34
C ALA A 319 -16.50 -12.09 3.90
N ARG A 320 -15.90 -12.63 2.84
CA ARG A 320 -14.64 -12.18 2.28
C ARG A 320 -14.89 -11.49 0.95
N VAL A 321 -14.31 -10.30 0.81
CA VAL A 321 -14.11 -9.64 -0.49
C VAL A 321 -12.90 -10.29 -1.14
N LEU A 322 -13.11 -10.99 -2.25
CA LEU A 322 -12.03 -11.66 -2.95
C LEU A 322 -11.27 -10.65 -3.83
N PRO A 323 -9.93 -10.70 -3.87
CA PRO A 323 -9.19 -9.87 -4.79
C PRO A 323 -9.52 -10.22 -6.23
N ARG A 324 -9.30 -9.25 -7.11
CA ARG A 324 -9.55 -9.34 -8.54
C ARG A 324 -8.28 -9.04 -9.27
N GLY A 325 -8.16 -9.49 -10.51
CA GLY A 325 -7.11 -8.95 -11.36
C GLY A 325 -7.31 -7.46 -11.59
N ARG A 326 -6.26 -6.76 -11.97
CA ARG A 326 -6.28 -5.30 -12.10
C ARG A 326 -5.87 -4.90 -13.50
N LEU A 327 -6.69 -4.10 -14.16
CA LEU A 327 -6.43 -3.57 -15.50
C LEU A 327 -6.42 -2.05 -15.48
N ALA A 328 -5.24 -1.46 -15.52
CA ALA A 328 -5.06 -0.03 -15.68
C ALA A 328 -4.98 0.32 -17.17
N LEU A 329 -5.93 1.11 -17.67
CA LEU A 329 -5.96 1.66 -19.02
C LEU A 329 -5.31 3.04 -19.00
N ILE A 330 -4.09 3.14 -19.49
CA ILE A 330 -3.24 4.33 -19.28
C ILE A 330 -2.98 5.03 -20.61
N GLY A 331 -3.41 6.29 -20.68
CA GLY A 331 -2.99 7.23 -21.71
C GLY A 331 -1.69 7.91 -21.33
N LEU A 332 -0.66 7.75 -22.16
CA LEU A 332 0.63 8.41 -21.96
C LEU A 332 0.60 9.89 -22.35
N GLY A 333 -0.44 10.35 -23.05
CA GLY A 333 -0.46 11.66 -23.69
C GLY A 333 0.43 11.70 -24.95
N PRO A 334 0.50 12.86 -25.62
CA PRO A 334 1.37 13.11 -26.78
C PRO A 334 2.72 13.75 -26.40
N GLY A 335 2.92 14.06 -25.12
CA GLY A 335 4.02 14.89 -24.61
C GLY A 335 5.22 14.12 -24.06
N SER A 336 6.18 14.87 -23.49
CA SER A 336 7.31 14.30 -22.75
C SER A 336 6.85 13.60 -21.46
N ALA A 337 7.71 12.76 -20.88
CA ALA A 337 7.45 12.05 -19.63
C ALA A 337 6.94 12.97 -18.50
N ASP A 338 7.40 14.22 -18.46
CA ASP A 338 7.02 15.23 -17.46
C ASP A 338 5.56 15.69 -17.55
N GLN A 339 4.85 15.35 -18.63
CA GLN A 339 3.43 15.66 -18.82
C GLN A 339 2.51 14.50 -18.43
N ARG A 340 3.07 13.35 -18.01
CA ARG A 340 2.32 12.19 -17.56
C ARG A 340 1.80 12.42 -16.14
N THR A 341 0.56 12.00 -15.89
CA THR A 341 -0.07 12.20 -14.57
C THR A 341 0.58 11.33 -13.50
N PRO A 342 0.68 11.78 -12.23
CA PRO A 342 1.17 10.96 -11.12
C PRO A 342 0.42 9.64 -10.94
N GLN A 343 -0.89 9.62 -11.25
CA GLN A 343 -1.70 8.40 -11.20
C GLN A 343 -1.24 7.37 -12.25
N ALA A 344 -0.87 7.80 -13.46
CA ALA A 344 -0.35 6.89 -14.48
C ALA A 344 0.97 6.26 -14.03
N ASP A 345 1.86 7.03 -13.43
CA ASP A 345 3.13 6.53 -12.87
C ASP A 345 2.89 5.52 -11.75
N ALA A 346 1.94 5.79 -10.85
CA ALA A 346 1.56 4.87 -9.78
C ALA A 346 1.00 3.55 -10.34
N GLU A 347 0.12 3.60 -11.33
CA GLU A 347 -0.45 2.41 -11.96
C GLU A 347 0.60 1.59 -12.73
N LEU A 348 1.55 2.25 -13.39
CA LEU A 348 2.69 1.59 -14.04
C LEU A 348 3.58 0.87 -13.03
N ARG A 349 3.87 1.49 -11.88
CA ARG A 349 4.66 0.86 -10.82
C ARG A 349 3.91 -0.31 -10.16
N ARG A 350 2.58 -0.29 -10.13
CA ARG A 350 1.76 -1.38 -9.60
C ARG A 350 1.61 -2.57 -10.55
N ALA A 351 2.00 -2.44 -11.81
CA ALA A 351 1.81 -3.49 -12.80
C ALA A 351 2.89 -4.57 -12.71
N ALA A 352 2.46 -5.83 -12.71
CA ALA A 352 3.33 -6.96 -13.01
C ALA A 352 3.56 -7.11 -14.52
N PHE A 353 2.56 -6.72 -15.32
CA PHE A 353 2.62 -6.81 -16.77
C PHE A 353 2.24 -5.50 -17.44
N VAL A 354 2.97 -5.13 -18.48
CA VAL A 354 2.66 -3.97 -19.33
C VAL A 354 2.31 -4.46 -20.73
N VAL A 355 1.19 -3.98 -21.24
CA VAL A 355 0.72 -4.27 -22.60
C VAL A 355 0.70 -2.99 -23.42
N GLY A 356 1.44 -2.96 -24.53
CA GLY A 356 1.50 -1.77 -25.39
C GLY A 356 2.40 -1.93 -26.61
N SER A 357 2.44 -0.89 -27.44
CA SER A 357 3.41 -0.82 -28.56
C SER A 357 4.83 -0.66 -28.04
N ALA A 358 5.84 -1.05 -28.83
CA ALA A 358 7.25 -0.88 -28.47
C ALA A 358 7.57 0.59 -28.10
N ASP A 359 7.09 1.54 -28.91
CA ASP A 359 7.29 2.98 -28.68
C ASP A 359 6.65 3.45 -27.37
N SER A 360 5.46 2.95 -27.03
CA SER A 360 4.80 3.29 -25.76
C SER A 360 5.54 2.70 -24.56
N VAL A 361 6.04 1.47 -24.69
CA VAL A 361 6.80 0.79 -23.62
C VAL A 361 8.13 1.51 -23.36
N ASP A 362 8.83 1.92 -24.41
CA ASP A 362 10.12 2.63 -24.27
C ASP A 362 9.97 3.98 -23.55
N GLN A 363 8.84 4.67 -23.70
CA GLN A 363 8.54 5.90 -22.97
C GLN A 363 8.39 5.71 -21.44
N VAL A 364 8.00 4.51 -21.00
CA VAL A 364 7.73 4.20 -19.59
C VAL A 364 8.76 3.24 -18.98
N ARG A 365 9.74 2.80 -19.74
CA ARG A 365 10.73 1.79 -19.32
C ARG A 365 11.43 2.12 -18.00
N HIS A 366 11.70 3.41 -17.74
CA HIS A 366 12.31 3.91 -16.50
C HIS A 366 11.40 3.81 -15.26
N LEU A 367 10.10 3.58 -15.46
CA LEU A 367 9.13 3.38 -14.37
C LEU A 367 8.90 1.90 -14.05
N LEU A 368 9.17 1.01 -15.01
CA LEU A 368 8.87 -0.41 -14.87
C LEU A 368 9.84 -1.06 -13.88
N ARG A 369 9.32 -1.97 -13.08
CA ARG A 369 10.11 -2.72 -12.12
C ARG A 369 10.94 -3.78 -12.85
N PRO A 370 12.11 -4.17 -12.31
CA PRO A 370 12.73 -5.43 -12.68
C PRO A 370 11.71 -6.58 -12.57
N GLY A 371 11.66 -7.46 -13.56
CA GLY A 371 10.68 -8.55 -13.62
C GLY A 371 9.33 -8.19 -14.27
N THR A 372 9.07 -6.93 -14.63
CA THR A 372 7.83 -6.57 -15.35
C THR A 372 7.76 -7.27 -16.71
N GLY A 373 6.74 -8.10 -16.91
CA GLY A 373 6.48 -8.76 -18.19
C GLY A 373 5.94 -7.79 -19.23
N ILE A 374 6.51 -7.79 -20.44
CA ILE A 374 6.11 -6.89 -21.52
C ILE A 374 5.42 -7.69 -22.62
N HIS A 375 4.20 -7.28 -22.98
CA HIS A 375 3.40 -7.90 -24.03
C HIS A 375 2.87 -6.85 -25.02
N THR A 376 2.50 -7.30 -26.22
CA THR A 376 1.90 -6.43 -27.25
C THR A 376 0.37 -6.56 -27.31
N HIS A 377 -0.18 -7.64 -26.75
CA HIS A 377 -1.61 -7.95 -26.70
C HIS A 377 -1.91 -8.82 -25.46
N GLY A 378 -3.20 -9.08 -25.20
CA GLY A 378 -3.61 -10.00 -24.13
C GLY A 378 -3.87 -9.36 -22.77
N ALA A 379 -4.07 -8.03 -22.71
CA ALA A 379 -4.19 -7.31 -21.44
C ALA A 379 -5.38 -7.78 -20.59
N VAL A 380 -6.52 -8.02 -21.23
CA VAL A 380 -7.75 -8.43 -20.54
C VAL A 380 -7.62 -9.87 -20.03
N GLU A 381 -6.99 -10.75 -20.80
CA GLU A 381 -6.75 -12.15 -20.44
C GLU A 381 -5.80 -12.27 -19.25
N LEU A 382 -4.69 -11.52 -19.26
CA LEU A 382 -3.75 -11.45 -18.14
C LEU A 382 -4.44 -10.93 -16.87
N ALA A 383 -5.21 -9.84 -16.98
CA ALA A 383 -5.96 -9.32 -15.86
C ALA A 383 -7.02 -10.34 -15.38
N SER A 384 -7.71 -11.02 -16.29
CA SER A 384 -8.72 -12.04 -15.92
C SER A 384 -8.11 -13.25 -15.22
N SER A 385 -6.80 -13.50 -15.34
CA SER A 385 -6.07 -14.50 -14.55
C SER A 385 -5.62 -14.02 -13.17
N GLY A 386 -6.09 -12.85 -12.70
CA GLY A 386 -5.79 -12.31 -11.37
C GLY A 386 -4.53 -11.44 -11.30
N LEU A 387 -3.94 -11.05 -12.44
CA LEU A 387 -2.68 -10.31 -12.48
C LEU A 387 -2.91 -8.79 -12.49
N ALA A 388 -1.89 -8.03 -12.05
CA ALA A 388 -1.84 -6.57 -12.20
C ALA A 388 -1.27 -6.18 -13.57
N VAL A 389 -2.09 -5.54 -14.40
CA VAL A 389 -1.77 -5.24 -15.80
C VAL A 389 -1.97 -3.75 -16.09
N ALA A 390 -0.97 -3.12 -16.70
CA ALA A 390 -1.09 -1.79 -17.29
C ALA A 390 -1.15 -1.89 -18.82
N TRP A 391 -2.31 -1.59 -19.40
CA TRP A 391 -2.44 -1.41 -20.85
C TRP A 391 -2.18 0.05 -21.19
N ILE A 392 -1.08 0.30 -21.87
CA ILE A 392 -0.62 1.63 -22.24
C ILE A 392 -0.87 1.93 -23.72
N ALA A 393 -1.22 3.18 -24.01
CA ALA A 393 -1.22 3.72 -25.36
C ALA A 393 -0.91 5.22 -25.33
N SER A 394 -0.39 5.75 -26.45
CA SER A 394 -0.21 7.20 -26.62
C SER A 394 -1.56 7.94 -26.64
N GLY A 395 -1.52 9.25 -26.39
CA GLY A 395 -2.73 10.09 -26.35
C GLY A 395 -3.62 9.75 -25.15
N ALA A 396 -4.94 9.67 -25.36
CA ALA A 396 -5.92 9.48 -24.29
C ALA A 396 -5.89 8.10 -23.62
N GLY A 397 -5.20 7.12 -24.21
CA GLY A 397 -5.09 5.75 -23.72
C GLY A 397 -5.86 4.74 -24.57
N PRO A 398 -5.75 3.45 -24.24
CA PRO A 398 -6.37 2.39 -25.03
C PRO A 398 -7.90 2.42 -24.89
N ASP A 399 -8.57 2.06 -25.99
CA ASP A 399 -9.98 1.70 -25.93
C ASP A 399 -10.08 0.20 -25.63
N ALA A 400 -10.64 -0.14 -24.47
CA ALA A 400 -10.70 -1.51 -23.99
C ALA A 400 -12.16 -1.95 -23.90
N PRO A 401 -12.47 -3.20 -24.28
CA PRO A 401 -13.77 -3.77 -24.00
C PRO A 401 -14.00 -3.85 -22.49
N PRO A 402 -15.27 -3.88 -22.03
CA PRO A 402 -15.57 -4.05 -20.62
C PRO A 402 -14.96 -5.35 -20.10
N ALA A 403 -14.15 -5.26 -19.05
CA ALA A 403 -13.60 -6.43 -18.37
C ALA A 403 -14.69 -7.13 -17.54
N GLY A 404 -14.50 -8.43 -17.26
CA GLY A 404 -15.41 -9.21 -16.43
C GLY A 404 -15.45 -8.73 -14.97
N ARG A 405 -16.40 -9.27 -14.18
CA ARG A 405 -16.54 -8.93 -12.75
C ARG A 405 -15.30 -9.25 -11.90
N ASP A 406 -14.47 -10.16 -12.39
CA ASP A 406 -13.23 -10.61 -11.74
C ASP A 406 -12.02 -9.70 -12.04
N VAL A 407 -12.25 -8.57 -12.73
CA VAL A 407 -11.22 -7.58 -13.03
C VAL A 407 -11.67 -6.19 -12.58
N GLU A 408 -10.83 -5.56 -11.76
CA GLU A 408 -10.95 -4.14 -11.45
C GLU A 408 -10.30 -3.32 -12.57
N THR A 409 -11.11 -2.50 -13.25
CA THR A 409 -10.62 -1.62 -14.33
C THR A 409 -10.45 -0.20 -13.83
N VAL A 410 -9.25 0.35 -13.98
CA VAL A 410 -8.92 1.75 -13.69
C VAL A 410 -8.59 2.44 -14.99
N ARG A 411 -9.21 3.59 -15.28
CA ARG A 411 -8.90 4.39 -16.48
C ARG A 411 -8.16 5.66 -16.10
N VAL A 412 -6.95 5.82 -16.61
CA VAL A 412 -6.09 6.98 -16.41
C VAL A 412 -5.92 7.67 -17.76
N PRO A 413 -6.78 8.66 -18.10
CA PRO A 413 -6.71 9.32 -19.39
C PRO A 413 -5.44 10.16 -19.51
N GLY A 414 -4.80 10.09 -20.68
CA GLY A 414 -3.67 10.96 -20.98
C GLY A 414 -4.13 12.39 -21.31
N VAL A 415 -3.26 13.36 -21.07
CA VAL A 415 -3.51 14.76 -21.44
C VAL A 415 -3.55 14.85 -22.97
N ALA A 416 -4.67 15.29 -23.55
CA ALA A 416 -4.79 15.45 -24.99
C ALA A 416 -4.01 16.70 -25.46
N ALA A 417 -3.36 16.63 -26.63
CA ALA A 417 -2.87 17.83 -27.31
C ALA A 417 -4.09 18.65 -27.76
N SER A 418 -4.28 19.82 -27.15
CA SER A 418 -5.23 20.83 -27.59
C SER A 418 -4.76 21.56 -28.83
#